data_AF-A0A0F9VPM4-F1
#
_entry.id   AF-A0A0F9VPM4-F1
#
_cell.length_a   1.000
_cell.length_b   1.000
_cell.length_c   1.000
_cell.angle_alpha   90.00
_cell.angle_beta   90.00
_cell.angle_gamma   90.00
#
_symmetry.space_group_name_H-M   'P 1'
#
loop_
_entity.id
_entity.type
_entity.pdbx_description
1 polymer ?
#
loop_
_entity_poly.entity_id
_entity_poly.type
_entity_poly.pdbx_seq_one_letter_code
_entity_poly.pdbx_strand_id
1 'polypeptide(L)'
;MKVSVKALFENGGIRCIRKDDQDTSHPARIAYVTGKTVNAARALGTSNEAMKTGDGDPDVTYGSIVSVSRSADGSSAGRVFSPGEMAPFYLSVDDKEICLSGSGMLALREQMVAMTRNGGELTKDQRNALEGIQEIFEMVVSAPDTDRFPAHLIAQSYLASMVDAFGEVDLPIDEDRFVRKSRADLLRARIAMLDARHPDGISSARPLRDLLGAAGIEVGESGVGAEIRSPAMAQINEEAIRRIVLGNEHMCRDVFGAMTATPVSELSAAMIPLDSLDQLRTNKSNRRLSGEWIDQVGARARRITQGSMPGYRFEMDVFSEGGRDFLTISDNVGQKNNVAFVYSWPTSERIPVMDIEIGRVLNVSPEEDPGEEEIERLSHVLGQLEAVNLTDMDQDIERVRFD
;
A
#
# COMPACT_ATOMS: atom_id res chain seq x y z
N MET A 1 -18.23 21.16 7.48
CA MET A 1 -17.99 22.57 7.09
C MET A 1 -19.09 23.01 6.14
N LYS A 2 -19.48 24.29 6.11
CA LYS A 2 -20.48 24.79 5.15
C LYS A 2 -19.84 25.47 3.95
N VAL A 3 -20.32 25.16 2.75
CA VAL A 3 -19.88 25.74 1.47
C VAL A 3 -21.09 25.87 0.55
N SER A 4 -21.20 26.98 -0.20
CA SER A 4 -22.29 27.16 -1.17
C SER A 4 -22.28 26.07 -2.24
N VAL A 5 -23.35 25.26 -2.28
CA VAL A 5 -23.50 24.17 -3.26
C VAL A 5 -23.62 24.73 -4.68
N LYS A 6 -24.29 25.87 -4.82
CA LYS A 6 -24.42 26.57 -6.10
C LYS A 6 -23.06 27.00 -6.63
N ALA A 7 -22.20 27.55 -5.77
CA ALA A 7 -20.85 27.94 -6.14
C ALA A 7 -19.94 26.74 -6.44
N LEU A 8 -20.12 25.62 -5.73
CA LEU A 8 -19.43 24.35 -6.05
C LEU A 8 -19.81 23.86 -7.46
N PHE A 9 -21.09 23.84 -7.80
CA PHE A 9 -21.52 23.42 -9.13
C PHE A 9 -21.02 24.36 -10.23
N GLU A 10 -20.95 25.67 -9.98
CA GLU A 10 -20.46 26.62 -10.98
C GLU A 10 -19.00 26.35 -11.38
N ASN A 11 -18.15 26.02 -10.41
CA ASN A 11 -16.72 25.78 -10.66
C ASN A 11 -16.39 24.34 -11.02
N GLY A 12 -16.96 23.37 -10.29
CA GLY A 12 -16.58 21.95 -10.36
C GLY A 12 -17.75 21.04 -10.71
N GLY A 13 -18.87 21.58 -11.21
CA GLY A 13 -20.02 20.79 -11.58
C GLY A 13 -19.73 19.86 -12.74
N ILE A 14 -20.15 18.60 -12.58
CA ILE A 14 -20.05 17.52 -13.57
C ILE A 14 -21.47 17.10 -13.92
N ARG A 15 -21.86 17.25 -15.19
CA ARG A 15 -23.10 16.69 -15.70
C ARG A 15 -22.92 15.19 -15.93
N CYS A 16 -23.81 14.40 -15.38
CA CYS A 16 -23.73 12.95 -15.38
C CYS A 16 -25.14 12.34 -15.44
N ILE A 17 -25.21 11.02 -15.47
CA ILE A 17 -26.47 10.30 -15.27
C ILE A 17 -26.49 9.72 -13.86
N ARG A 18 -27.69 9.65 -13.28
CA ARG A 18 -27.98 8.87 -12.08
C ARG A 18 -28.79 7.65 -12.50
N LYS A 19 -28.39 6.46 -12.07
CA LYS A 19 -29.21 5.25 -12.23
C LYS A 19 -30.04 5.03 -10.97
N ASP A 20 -31.31 4.69 -11.13
CA ASP A 20 -32.17 4.26 -10.02
C ASP A 20 -32.12 2.74 -9.82
N ASP A 21 -32.87 2.23 -8.85
CA ASP A 21 -32.89 0.79 -8.50
C ASP A 21 -33.43 -0.10 -9.64
N GLN A 22 -34.03 0.50 -10.68
CA GLN A 22 -34.52 -0.17 -11.89
C GLN A 22 -33.58 0.03 -13.09
N ASP A 23 -32.36 0.52 -12.85
CA ASP A 23 -31.36 0.87 -13.88
C ASP A 23 -31.83 1.95 -14.87
N THR A 24 -32.85 2.73 -14.49
CA THR A 24 -33.33 3.85 -15.31
C THR A 24 -32.42 5.06 -15.13
N SER A 25 -32.03 5.65 -16.26
CA SER A 25 -31.09 6.78 -16.28
C SER A 25 -31.81 8.13 -16.16
N HIS A 26 -31.40 8.93 -15.19
CA HIS A 26 -31.93 10.28 -14.92
C HIS A 26 -30.81 11.32 -15.00
N PRO A 27 -31.03 12.50 -15.59
CA PRO A 27 -30.04 13.57 -15.59
C PRO A 27 -29.68 14.00 -14.16
N ALA A 28 -28.38 14.10 -13.90
CA ALA A 28 -27.85 14.54 -12.62
C ALA A 28 -26.67 15.50 -12.80
N ARG A 29 -26.35 16.19 -11.72
CA ARG A 29 -25.14 16.99 -11.59
C ARG A 29 -24.48 16.70 -10.26
N ILE A 30 -23.18 16.48 -10.27
CA ILE A 30 -22.38 16.32 -9.05
C ILE A 30 -21.26 17.34 -8.98
N ALA A 31 -20.67 17.52 -7.79
CA ALA A 31 -19.42 18.20 -7.59
C ALA A 31 -18.66 17.50 -6.46
N TYR A 32 -17.36 17.27 -6.66
CA TYR A 32 -16.47 16.79 -5.60
C TYR A 32 -16.13 17.94 -4.65
N VAL A 33 -16.09 17.66 -3.35
CA VAL A 33 -15.69 18.61 -2.32
C VAL A 33 -14.20 18.45 -2.06
N THR A 34 -13.40 19.30 -2.68
CA THR A 34 -11.93 19.26 -2.65
C THR A 34 -11.36 20.61 -2.20
N GLY A 35 -10.05 20.67 -1.93
CA GLY A 35 -9.38 21.93 -1.60
C GLY A 35 -9.60 23.00 -2.67
N LYS A 36 -9.42 22.67 -3.96
CA LYS A 36 -9.56 23.64 -5.04
C LYS A 36 -11.02 24.08 -5.25
N THR A 37 -11.96 23.15 -5.26
CA THR A 37 -13.39 23.47 -5.47
C THR A 37 -13.96 24.31 -4.31
N VAL A 38 -13.58 24.03 -3.06
CA VAL A 38 -13.98 24.84 -1.90
C VAL A 38 -13.38 26.24 -1.96
N ASN A 39 -12.10 26.37 -2.31
CA ASN A 39 -11.46 27.67 -2.45
C ASN A 39 -12.09 28.51 -3.57
N ALA A 40 -12.36 27.89 -4.72
CA ALA A 40 -13.04 28.54 -5.84
C ALA A 40 -14.47 28.97 -5.47
N ALA A 41 -15.21 28.12 -4.77
CA ALA A 41 -16.56 28.43 -4.28
C ALA A 41 -16.57 29.62 -3.30
N ARG A 42 -15.62 29.65 -2.36
CA ARG A 42 -15.46 30.77 -1.40
C ARG A 42 -15.07 32.08 -2.07
N ALA A 43 -14.16 32.02 -3.05
CA ALA A 43 -13.78 33.20 -3.84
C ALA A 43 -15.01 33.77 -4.59
N LEU A 44 -15.82 32.91 -5.20
CA LEU A 44 -17.05 33.31 -5.87
C LEU A 44 -18.07 33.95 -4.92
N GLY A 45 -18.28 33.36 -3.73
CA GLY A 45 -19.15 33.95 -2.70
C GLY A 45 -18.66 35.32 -2.20
N THR A 46 -17.35 35.60 -2.29
CA THR A 46 -16.81 36.93 -1.98
C THR A 46 -17.16 37.95 -3.06
N SER A 47 -17.10 37.55 -4.33
CA SER A 47 -17.40 38.42 -5.48
C SER A 47 -18.88 38.53 -5.87
N ASN A 48 -19.71 37.57 -5.46
CA ASN A 48 -21.11 37.47 -5.85
C ASN A 48 -21.96 37.04 -4.65
N GLU A 49 -22.81 37.93 -4.17
CA GLU A 49 -23.67 37.70 -3.01
C GLU A 49 -24.63 36.53 -3.20
N ALA A 50 -25.11 36.28 -4.42
CA ALA A 50 -25.99 35.16 -4.74
C ALA A 50 -25.27 33.78 -4.76
N MET A 51 -23.97 33.77 -4.48
CA MET A 51 -23.11 32.58 -4.38
C MET A 51 -22.49 32.44 -2.96
N LYS A 52 -22.88 33.29 -2.00
CA LYS A 52 -22.48 33.12 -0.61
C LYS A 52 -23.11 31.88 -0.02
N THR A 53 -22.38 31.25 0.91
CA THR A 53 -22.92 30.17 1.74
C THR A 53 -24.11 30.69 2.54
N GLY A 54 -25.24 30.00 2.47
CA GLY A 54 -26.47 30.31 3.20
C GLY A 54 -26.83 29.23 4.22
N ASP A 55 -27.86 29.50 5.03
CA ASP A 55 -28.29 28.58 6.09
C ASP A 55 -28.78 27.23 5.56
N GLY A 56 -29.33 27.21 4.35
CA GLY A 56 -29.80 26.01 3.66
C GLY A 56 -28.72 25.16 2.97
N ASP A 57 -27.46 25.59 2.98
CA ASP A 57 -26.37 24.77 2.46
C ASP A 57 -26.04 23.64 3.46
N PRO A 58 -25.82 22.39 2.97
CA PRO A 58 -25.51 21.25 3.81
C PRO A 58 -24.10 21.35 4.39
N ASP A 59 -23.88 20.65 5.49
CA ASP A 59 -22.55 20.35 5.96
C ASP A 59 -21.88 19.32 5.05
N VAL A 60 -20.66 19.64 4.65
CA VAL A 60 -19.82 18.79 3.81
C VAL A 60 -18.48 18.54 4.47
N THR A 61 -17.82 17.45 4.08
CA THR A 61 -16.42 17.15 4.41
C THR A 61 -15.62 17.05 3.12
N TYR A 62 -14.31 17.26 3.19
CA TYR A 62 -13.47 17.07 2.03
C TYR A 62 -13.44 15.59 1.63
N GLY A 63 -13.58 15.32 0.34
CA GLY A 63 -13.76 13.99 -0.24
C GLY A 63 -15.22 13.64 -0.51
N SER A 64 -16.18 14.39 0.05
CA SER A 64 -17.61 14.18 -0.22
C SER A 64 -17.98 14.51 -1.67
N ILE A 65 -19.11 13.97 -2.09
CA ILE A 65 -19.77 14.32 -3.34
C ILE A 65 -21.08 15.03 -3.00
N VAL A 66 -21.28 16.24 -3.53
CA VAL A 66 -22.59 16.90 -3.49
C VAL A 66 -23.29 16.67 -4.82
N SER A 67 -24.55 16.28 -4.79
CA SER A 67 -25.33 16.01 -6.00
C SER A 67 -26.66 16.72 -6.01
N VAL A 68 -27.16 16.94 -7.23
CA VAL A 68 -28.56 17.26 -7.52
C VAL A 68 -29.00 16.34 -8.64
N SER A 69 -30.11 15.63 -8.45
CA SER A 69 -30.72 14.78 -9.47
C SER A 69 -32.17 15.17 -9.68
N ARG A 70 -32.66 15.01 -10.91
CA ARG A 70 -34.08 15.14 -11.22
C ARG A 70 -34.74 13.78 -11.21
N SER A 71 -35.86 13.68 -10.51
CA SER A 71 -36.72 12.50 -10.52
C SER A 71 -37.63 12.51 -11.76
N ALA A 72 -38.26 11.37 -12.05
CA ALA A 72 -39.19 11.20 -13.17
C ALA A 72 -40.40 12.16 -13.11
N ASP A 73 -40.80 12.61 -11.91
CA ASP A 73 -41.87 13.58 -11.69
C ASP A 73 -41.42 15.05 -11.85
N GLY A 74 -40.16 15.29 -12.22
CA GLY A 74 -39.58 16.62 -12.38
C GLY A 74 -39.10 17.29 -11.09
N SER A 75 -39.27 16.64 -9.93
CA SER A 75 -38.72 17.13 -8.66
C SER A 75 -37.18 17.05 -8.67
N SER A 76 -36.53 18.00 -8.00
CA SER A 76 -35.07 18.00 -7.82
C SER A 76 -34.72 17.67 -6.39
N ALA A 77 -33.87 16.66 -6.19
CA ALA A 77 -33.40 16.26 -4.87
C ALA A 77 -31.88 16.45 -4.80
N GLY A 78 -31.44 17.17 -3.76
CA GLY A 78 -30.03 17.33 -3.42
C GLY A 78 -29.60 16.34 -2.34
N ARG A 79 -28.39 15.79 -2.45
CA ARG A 79 -27.82 14.90 -1.43
C ARG A 79 -26.31 15.10 -1.32
N VAL A 80 -25.79 14.90 -0.11
CA VAL A 80 -24.34 14.78 0.14
C VAL A 80 -24.03 13.31 0.37
N PHE A 81 -22.98 12.83 -0.28
CA PHE A 81 -22.42 11.50 -0.10
C PHE A 81 -21.08 11.63 0.60
N SER A 82 -20.85 10.76 1.58
CA SER A 82 -19.62 10.72 2.35
C SER A 82 -18.44 10.31 1.45
N PRO A 83 -17.19 10.64 1.83
CA PRO A 83 -16.02 10.22 1.07
C PRO A 83 -16.02 8.72 0.81
N GLY A 84 -15.86 8.32 -0.46
CA GLY A 84 -15.85 6.91 -0.87
C GLY A 84 -17.20 6.19 -0.80
N GLU A 85 -18.30 6.84 -0.38
CA GLU A 85 -19.65 6.26 -0.44
C GLU A 85 -20.02 5.95 -1.89
N MET A 86 -20.56 4.75 -2.12
CA MET A 86 -21.09 4.38 -3.44
C MET A 86 -22.36 5.17 -3.73
N ALA A 87 -22.30 5.96 -4.79
CA ALA A 87 -23.38 6.77 -5.31
C ALA A 87 -23.61 6.40 -6.80
N PRO A 88 -24.88 6.20 -7.24
CA PRO A 88 -25.17 5.66 -8.57
C PRO A 88 -25.07 6.74 -9.65
N PHE A 89 -23.96 7.49 -9.69
CA PHE A 89 -23.68 8.52 -10.69
C PHE A 89 -22.63 8.01 -11.67
N TYR A 90 -22.90 8.11 -12.96
CA TYR A 90 -22.04 7.56 -14.00
C TYR A 90 -21.68 8.63 -15.03
N LEU A 91 -20.44 8.55 -15.50
CA LEU A 91 -19.93 9.35 -16.60
C LEU A 91 -19.57 8.43 -17.77
N SER A 92 -19.92 8.84 -18.98
CA SER A 92 -19.54 8.12 -20.19
C SER A 92 -18.12 8.52 -20.63
N VAL A 93 -17.24 7.54 -20.79
CA VAL A 93 -15.87 7.69 -21.31
C VAL A 93 -15.62 6.51 -22.26
N ASP A 94 -15.26 6.79 -23.52
CA ASP A 94 -15.09 5.78 -24.58
C ASP A 94 -16.24 4.76 -24.67
N ASP A 95 -17.48 5.27 -24.72
CA ASP A 95 -18.73 4.50 -24.75
C ASP A 95 -18.96 3.57 -23.55
N LYS A 96 -18.16 3.70 -22.48
CA LYS A 96 -18.35 2.99 -21.20
C LYS A 96 -18.89 3.93 -20.14
N GLU A 97 -19.94 3.50 -19.45
CA GLU A 97 -20.46 4.20 -18.27
C GLU A 97 -19.69 3.75 -17.04
N ILE A 98 -18.89 4.63 -16.46
CA ILE A 98 -18.08 4.33 -15.27
C ILE A 98 -18.59 5.18 -14.09
N CYS A 99 -18.69 4.55 -12.92
CA CYS A 99 -19.19 5.21 -11.72
C CYS A 99 -18.22 6.31 -11.24
N LEU A 100 -18.77 7.46 -10.87
CA LEU A 100 -18.04 8.64 -10.37
C LEU A 100 -17.68 8.54 -8.88
N SER A 101 -17.98 7.42 -8.21
CA SER A 101 -17.86 7.31 -6.76
C SER A 101 -17.39 5.93 -6.31
N GLY A 102 -16.98 5.85 -5.04
CA GLY A 102 -16.46 4.65 -4.39
C GLY A 102 -15.43 3.90 -5.24
N SER A 103 -15.65 2.62 -5.53
CA SER A 103 -14.72 1.78 -6.30
C SER A 103 -14.59 2.16 -7.79
N GLY A 104 -15.53 2.95 -8.33
CA GLY A 104 -15.47 3.37 -9.73
C GLY A 104 -14.46 4.50 -10.00
N MET A 105 -14.01 5.20 -8.95
CA MET A 105 -13.18 6.41 -9.09
C MET A 105 -11.84 6.12 -9.75
N LEU A 106 -11.14 5.06 -9.33
CA LEU A 106 -9.85 4.69 -9.93
C LEU A 106 -10.00 4.29 -11.39
N ALA A 107 -10.94 3.39 -11.70
CA ALA A 107 -11.18 2.94 -13.08
C ALA A 107 -11.54 4.12 -14.00
N LEU A 108 -12.38 5.05 -13.53
CA LEU A 108 -12.74 6.25 -14.28
C LEU A 108 -11.52 7.15 -14.52
N ARG A 109 -10.70 7.39 -13.49
CA ARG A 109 -9.45 8.14 -13.59
C ARG A 109 -8.51 7.51 -14.62
N GLU A 110 -8.26 6.21 -14.52
CA GLU A 110 -7.35 5.49 -15.41
C GLU A 110 -7.79 5.55 -16.86
N GLN A 111 -9.10 5.36 -17.14
CA GLN A 111 -9.64 5.51 -18.48
C GLN A 111 -9.41 6.91 -19.04
N MET A 112 -9.66 7.97 -18.25
CA MET A 112 -9.45 9.36 -18.70
C MET A 112 -7.97 9.70 -18.88
N VAL A 113 -7.09 9.18 -18.01
CA VAL A 113 -5.63 9.33 -18.16
C VAL A 113 -5.14 8.63 -19.44
N ALA A 114 -5.59 7.40 -19.69
CA ALA A 114 -5.26 6.64 -20.89
C ALA A 114 -5.75 7.36 -22.16
N MET A 115 -6.99 7.85 -22.16
CA MET A 115 -7.55 8.65 -23.25
C MET A 115 -6.68 9.88 -23.55
N THR A 116 -6.25 10.61 -22.51
CA THR A 116 -5.40 11.80 -22.67
C THR A 116 -4.00 11.43 -23.19
N ARG A 117 -3.40 10.34 -22.69
CA ARG A 117 -2.10 9.81 -23.16
C ARG A 117 -2.14 9.42 -24.64
N ASN A 118 -3.28 8.92 -25.11
CA ASN A 118 -3.51 8.55 -26.51
C ASN A 118 -3.86 9.75 -27.41
N GLY A 119 -3.77 10.99 -26.90
CA GLY A 119 -4.05 12.20 -27.65
C GLY A 119 -5.53 12.58 -27.76
N GLY A 120 -6.41 11.92 -27.00
CA GLY A 120 -7.83 12.28 -26.92
C GLY A 120 -8.08 13.54 -26.10
N GLU A 121 -9.14 14.28 -26.43
CA GLU A 121 -9.57 15.47 -25.67
C GLU A 121 -10.68 15.13 -24.68
N LEU A 122 -10.48 15.47 -23.41
CA LEU A 122 -11.53 15.36 -22.39
C LEU A 122 -12.56 16.48 -22.54
N THR A 123 -13.84 16.14 -22.44
CA THR A 123 -14.92 17.11 -22.27
C THR A 123 -14.76 17.88 -20.96
N LYS A 124 -15.48 19.01 -20.80
CA LYS A 124 -15.45 19.78 -19.55
C LYS A 124 -15.83 18.91 -18.34
N ASP A 125 -16.87 18.09 -18.48
CA ASP A 125 -17.37 17.24 -17.40
C ASP A 125 -16.37 16.13 -17.04
N GLN A 126 -15.70 15.53 -18.02
CA GLN A 126 -14.61 14.56 -17.82
C GLN A 126 -13.38 15.19 -17.18
N ARG A 127 -12.97 16.39 -17.62
CA ARG A 127 -11.83 17.11 -17.01
C ARG A 127 -12.10 17.43 -15.54
N ASN A 128 -13.29 17.96 -15.24
CA ASN A 128 -13.70 18.24 -13.86
C ASN A 128 -13.73 16.95 -13.01
N ALA A 129 -14.15 15.82 -13.59
CA ALA A 129 -14.13 14.54 -12.90
C ALA A 129 -12.71 14.06 -12.62
N LEU A 130 -11.82 14.11 -13.62
CA LEU A 130 -10.42 13.71 -13.48
C LEU A 130 -9.71 14.53 -12.40
N GLU A 131 -9.80 15.85 -12.49
CA GLU A 131 -9.17 16.77 -11.53
C GLU A 131 -9.72 16.55 -10.11
N GLY A 132 -11.04 16.38 -9.98
CA GLY A 132 -11.68 16.12 -8.68
C GLY A 132 -11.23 14.80 -8.06
N ILE A 133 -11.17 13.71 -8.84
CA ILE A 133 -10.71 12.39 -8.36
C ILE A 133 -9.23 12.46 -7.96
N GLN A 134 -8.38 13.07 -8.80
CA GLN A 134 -6.96 13.23 -8.50
C GLN A 134 -6.73 14.02 -7.21
N GLU A 135 -7.44 15.12 -6.99
CA GLU A 135 -7.33 15.89 -5.74
C GLU A 135 -7.80 15.11 -4.52
N ILE A 136 -8.84 14.28 -4.65
CA ILE A 136 -9.28 13.41 -3.56
C ILE A 136 -8.16 12.41 -3.24
N PHE A 137 -7.59 11.75 -4.25
CA PHE A 137 -6.53 10.77 -4.04
C PHE A 137 -5.27 11.41 -3.44
N GLU A 138 -4.83 12.56 -3.95
CA GLU A 138 -3.69 13.30 -3.40
C GLU A 138 -3.91 13.68 -1.93
N MET A 139 -5.11 14.15 -1.59
CA MET A 139 -5.48 14.48 -0.21
C MET A 139 -5.45 13.25 0.70
N VAL A 140 -5.96 12.11 0.23
CA VAL A 140 -5.98 10.85 0.98
C VAL A 140 -4.57 10.31 1.19
N VAL A 141 -3.71 10.32 0.17
CA VAL A 141 -2.30 9.88 0.28
C VAL A 141 -1.51 10.78 1.22
N SER A 142 -1.77 12.09 1.22
CA SER A 142 -1.04 13.05 2.05
C SER A 142 -1.37 12.94 3.54
N ALA A 143 -2.57 12.49 3.88
CA ALA A 143 -3.04 12.35 5.26
C ALA A 143 -4.04 11.19 5.36
N PRO A 144 -3.56 9.94 5.27
CA PRO A 144 -4.43 8.78 5.28
C PRO A 144 -5.02 8.57 6.67
N ASP A 145 -6.33 8.44 6.73
CA ASP A 145 -7.10 8.38 7.98
C ASP A 145 -8.35 7.52 7.76
N THR A 146 -8.41 6.36 8.43
CA THR A 146 -9.52 5.41 8.30
C THR A 146 -10.81 5.88 8.96
N ASP A 147 -10.74 6.87 9.85
CA ASP A 147 -11.93 7.48 10.49
C ASP A 147 -12.58 8.51 9.56
N ARG A 148 -11.79 9.07 8.65
CA ARG A 148 -12.22 10.08 7.67
C ARG A 148 -12.50 9.50 6.29
N PHE A 149 -11.73 8.51 5.87
CA PHE A 149 -11.79 7.91 4.54
C PHE A 149 -11.91 6.40 4.64
N PRO A 150 -12.83 5.76 3.90
CA PRO A 150 -12.96 4.32 3.95
C PRO A 150 -11.76 3.63 3.27
N ALA A 151 -11.44 2.42 3.73
CA ALA A 151 -10.22 1.70 3.31
C ALA A 151 -10.09 1.51 1.80
N HIS A 152 -11.20 1.27 1.08
CA HIS A 152 -11.18 1.13 -0.38
C HIS A 152 -10.81 2.43 -1.10
N LEU A 153 -11.17 3.59 -0.55
CA LEU A 153 -10.76 4.87 -1.12
C LEU A 153 -9.25 5.09 -0.90
N ILE A 154 -8.74 4.72 0.27
CA ILE A 154 -7.31 4.82 0.57
C ILE A 154 -6.49 3.91 -0.33
N ALA A 155 -6.92 2.65 -0.50
CA ALA A 155 -6.27 1.69 -1.40
C ALA A 155 -6.24 2.19 -2.84
N GLN A 156 -7.36 2.67 -3.39
CA GLN A 156 -7.39 3.28 -4.73
C GLN A 156 -6.45 4.48 -4.85
N SER A 157 -6.36 5.31 -3.80
CA SER A 157 -5.48 6.48 -3.79
C SER A 157 -4.00 6.07 -3.80
N TYR A 158 -3.63 5.02 -3.07
CA TYR A 158 -2.28 4.46 -3.11
C TYR A 158 -1.96 3.83 -4.45
N LEU A 159 -2.88 3.05 -5.02
CA LEU A 159 -2.68 2.45 -6.34
C LEU A 159 -2.52 3.53 -7.42
N ALA A 160 -3.33 4.59 -7.39
CA ALA A 160 -3.17 5.74 -8.27
C ALA A 160 -1.79 6.41 -8.11
N SER A 161 -1.32 6.60 -6.87
CA SER A 161 0.01 7.16 -6.61
C SER A 161 1.14 6.26 -7.11
N MET A 162 1.00 4.94 -7.00
CA MET A 162 1.95 3.99 -7.57
C MET A 162 1.95 4.06 -9.10
N VAL A 163 0.77 4.14 -9.72
CA VAL A 163 0.64 4.26 -11.16
C VAL A 163 1.23 5.57 -11.70
N ASP A 164 1.11 6.66 -10.93
CA ASP A 164 1.71 7.94 -11.28
C ASP A 164 3.24 7.92 -11.15
N ALA A 165 3.77 7.25 -10.13
CA ALA A 165 5.21 7.14 -9.90
C ALA A 165 5.90 6.15 -10.85
N PHE A 166 5.24 5.02 -11.15
CA PHE A 166 5.84 3.87 -11.81
C PHE A 166 5.18 3.51 -13.15
N GLY A 167 4.12 4.19 -13.60
CA GLY A 167 3.37 3.80 -14.81
C GLY A 167 2.36 2.67 -14.53
N GLU A 168 1.90 1.96 -15.57
CA GLU A 168 0.98 0.83 -15.37
C GLU A 168 1.64 -0.26 -14.51
N VAL A 169 0.93 -0.70 -13.45
CA VAL A 169 1.41 -1.69 -12.48
C VAL A 169 0.35 -2.77 -12.29
N ASP A 170 0.74 -4.02 -12.49
CA ASP A 170 -0.09 -5.19 -12.24
C ASP A 170 -0.17 -5.50 -10.75
N LEU A 171 -1.39 -5.82 -10.30
CA LEU A 171 -1.67 -6.20 -8.92
C LEU A 171 -1.74 -7.74 -8.84
N PRO A 172 -0.79 -8.42 -8.17
CA PRO A 172 -0.74 -9.89 -8.12
C PRO A 172 -1.74 -10.50 -7.11
N ILE A 173 -2.51 -9.65 -6.43
CA ILE A 173 -3.59 -10.02 -5.51
C ILE A 173 -4.88 -9.30 -5.95
N ASP A 174 -6.04 -9.82 -5.55
CA ASP A 174 -7.31 -9.12 -5.83
C ASP A 174 -7.44 -7.79 -5.06
N GLU A 175 -8.34 -6.93 -5.52
CA GLU A 175 -8.55 -5.59 -4.95
C GLU A 175 -8.93 -5.68 -3.46
N ASP A 176 -9.77 -6.63 -3.07
CA ASP A 176 -10.21 -6.79 -1.67
C ASP A 176 -9.03 -7.12 -0.75
N ARG A 177 -8.12 -8.02 -1.18
CA ARG A 177 -6.87 -8.32 -0.47
C ARG A 177 -5.98 -7.10 -0.37
N PHE A 178 -5.87 -6.31 -1.44
CA PHE A 178 -5.06 -5.11 -1.43
C PHE A 178 -5.65 -4.03 -0.50
N VAL A 179 -6.97 -3.90 -0.44
CA VAL A 179 -7.68 -3.04 0.52
C VAL A 179 -7.38 -3.48 1.96
N ARG A 180 -7.48 -4.78 2.25
CA ARG A 180 -7.14 -5.34 3.57
C ARG A 180 -5.68 -5.09 3.95
N LYS A 181 -4.76 -5.34 3.03
CA LYS A 181 -3.33 -5.07 3.24
C LYS A 181 -3.08 -3.59 3.52
N SER A 182 -3.64 -2.70 2.70
CA SER A 182 -3.53 -1.24 2.87
C SER A 182 -4.06 -0.81 4.24
N ARG A 183 -5.21 -1.35 4.66
CA ARG A 183 -5.79 -1.08 5.98
C ARG A 183 -4.87 -1.55 7.11
N ALA A 184 -4.32 -2.76 7.02
CA ALA A 184 -3.39 -3.27 8.03
C ALA A 184 -2.12 -2.41 8.10
N ASP A 185 -1.53 -2.05 6.96
CA ASP A 185 -0.31 -1.24 6.91
C ASP A 185 -0.55 0.17 7.50
N LEU A 186 -1.73 0.77 7.28
CA LEU A 186 -2.13 2.03 7.92
C LEU A 186 -2.25 1.92 9.44
N LEU A 187 -2.88 0.85 9.94
CA LEU A 187 -2.98 0.61 11.38
C LEU A 187 -1.58 0.45 11.99
N ARG A 188 -0.71 -0.33 11.35
CA ARG A 188 0.69 -0.49 11.78
C ARG A 188 1.47 0.83 11.74
N ALA A 189 1.23 1.69 10.75
CA ALA A 189 1.84 3.02 10.68
C ALA A 189 1.36 3.92 11.82
N ARG A 190 0.05 3.96 12.10
CA ARG A 190 -0.51 4.70 13.25
C ARG A 190 0.03 4.19 14.60
N ILE A 191 0.09 2.87 14.77
CA ILE A 191 0.69 2.24 15.96
C ILE A 191 2.14 2.75 16.13
N ALA A 192 2.95 2.75 15.06
CA ALA A 192 4.32 3.24 15.10
C ALA A 192 4.43 4.76 15.39
N MET A 193 3.43 5.56 15.02
CA MET A 193 3.38 6.99 15.36
C MET A 193 3.12 7.22 16.85
N LEU A 194 2.32 6.37 17.50
CA LEU A 194 2.01 6.45 18.93
C LEU A 194 3.10 5.81 19.79
N ASP A 195 3.64 4.67 19.35
CA ASP A 195 4.77 3.98 19.97
C ASP A 195 5.68 3.40 18.87
N ALA A 196 6.79 4.10 18.60
CA ALA A 196 7.76 3.73 17.58
C ALA A 196 8.46 2.38 17.82
N ARG A 197 8.38 1.83 19.04
CA ARG A 197 8.98 0.53 19.39
C ARG A 197 7.95 -0.59 19.51
N HIS A 198 6.67 -0.30 19.26
CA HIS A 198 5.62 -1.28 19.38
C HIS A 198 5.85 -2.44 18.39
N PRO A 199 5.72 -3.72 18.81
CA PRO A 199 6.01 -4.87 17.96
C PRO A 199 5.13 -4.94 16.70
N ASP A 200 3.94 -4.33 16.72
CA ASP A 200 3.02 -4.23 15.59
C ASP A 200 3.21 -2.95 14.73
N GLY A 201 4.17 -2.09 15.06
CA GLY A 201 4.46 -0.91 14.25
C GLY A 201 4.97 -1.26 12.86
N ILE A 202 4.71 -0.44 11.84
CA ILE A 202 5.08 -0.76 10.44
C ILE A 202 6.60 -0.89 10.23
N SER A 203 7.40 -0.23 11.07
CA SER A 203 8.87 -0.30 11.06
C SER A 203 9.42 -1.32 12.05
N SER A 204 8.56 -2.03 12.79
CA SER A 204 8.97 -3.09 13.70
C SER A 204 9.41 -4.31 12.90
N ALA A 205 10.63 -4.77 13.17
CA ALA A 205 11.24 -5.90 12.50
C ALA A 205 11.86 -6.81 13.54
N ARG A 206 11.33 -8.03 13.71
CA ARG A 206 11.89 -9.01 14.65
C ARG A 206 13.30 -9.44 14.22
N PRO A 207 14.30 -9.52 15.11
CA PRO A 207 15.64 -9.98 14.73
C PRO A 207 15.63 -11.32 13.99
N LEU A 208 16.52 -11.49 12.99
CA LEU A 208 16.57 -12.71 12.15
C LEU A 208 16.73 -13.97 13.00
N ARG A 209 17.55 -13.88 14.04
CA ARG A 209 17.77 -14.98 15.00
C ARG A 209 16.47 -15.43 15.65
N ASP A 210 15.63 -14.49 16.06
CA ASP A 210 14.40 -14.81 16.79
C ASP A 210 13.38 -15.46 15.84
N LEU A 211 13.36 -15.06 14.56
CA LEU A 211 12.57 -15.71 13.50
C LEU A 211 13.05 -17.13 13.23
N LEU A 212 14.36 -17.35 13.11
CA LEU A 212 14.96 -18.67 12.92
C LEU A 212 14.74 -19.55 14.15
N GLY A 213 14.90 -19.01 15.35
CA GLY A 213 14.61 -19.70 16.62
C GLY A 213 13.14 -20.12 16.73
N ALA A 214 12.21 -19.27 16.31
CA ALA A 214 10.78 -19.62 16.24
C ALA A 214 10.46 -20.72 15.21
N ALA A 215 11.33 -20.95 14.22
CA ALA A 215 11.25 -22.09 13.30
C ALA A 215 11.92 -23.37 13.84
N GLY A 216 12.54 -23.29 15.04
CA GLY A 216 13.29 -24.37 15.67
C GLY A 216 14.74 -24.48 15.18
N ILE A 217 15.32 -23.38 14.67
CA ILE A 217 16.68 -23.33 14.14
C ILE A 217 17.56 -22.55 15.11
N GLU A 218 18.52 -23.24 15.74
CA GLU A 218 19.48 -22.60 16.62
C GLU A 218 20.56 -21.88 15.81
N VAL A 219 20.63 -20.56 15.98
CA VAL A 219 21.68 -19.71 15.42
C VAL A 219 22.54 -19.24 16.61
N GLY A 220 23.84 -19.55 16.58
CA GLY A 220 24.77 -19.21 17.67
C GLY A 220 24.72 -17.71 18.04
N GLU A 221 24.85 -17.41 19.33
CA GLU A 221 24.71 -16.05 19.88
C GLU A 221 25.67 -15.02 19.25
N SER A 222 25.17 -14.10 18.43
CA SER A 222 25.95 -12.97 17.94
C SER A 222 26.20 -11.91 19.03
N GLY A 223 27.02 -12.25 20.03
CA GLY A 223 27.88 -11.30 20.74
C GLY A 223 29.30 -11.67 20.38
N VAL A 224 30.03 -10.78 19.68
CA VAL A 224 31.48 -10.86 19.38
C VAL A 224 32.08 -12.26 19.62
N GLY A 225 31.79 -13.21 18.72
CA GLY A 225 32.44 -14.53 18.72
C GLY A 225 31.67 -15.77 19.21
N ALA A 226 30.35 -15.93 19.00
CA ALA A 226 29.75 -17.26 19.15
C ALA A 226 29.67 -18.04 17.83
N GLU A 227 30.07 -19.31 17.98
CA GLU A 227 30.36 -20.30 16.96
C GLU A 227 29.09 -20.99 16.47
N ILE A 228 28.86 -21.04 15.15
CA ILE A 228 27.93 -22.00 14.57
C ILE A 228 28.68 -23.33 14.45
N ARG A 229 28.28 -24.34 15.25
CA ARG A 229 28.93 -25.66 15.29
C ARG A 229 28.24 -26.63 14.34
N SER A 230 28.68 -26.65 13.09
CA SER A 230 28.61 -27.84 12.23
C SER A 230 30.04 -28.33 11.93
N PRO A 231 30.29 -29.65 11.83
CA PRO A 231 31.65 -30.21 11.77
C PRO A 231 32.49 -29.79 10.55
N ALA A 232 31.89 -29.13 9.55
CA ALA A 232 32.54 -28.59 8.36
C ALA A 232 32.68 -27.05 8.36
N MET A 233 32.21 -26.36 9.40
CA MET A 233 32.18 -24.90 9.48
C MET A 233 33.50 -24.34 10.01
N ALA A 234 34.31 -23.77 9.11
CA ALA A 234 35.15 -22.66 9.53
C ALA A 234 34.25 -21.56 10.12
N GLN A 235 34.71 -20.86 11.14
CA GLN A 235 33.99 -19.76 11.81
C GLN A 235 33.72 -18.62 10.82
N ILE A 236 32.59 -18.64 10.11
CA ILE A 236 32.17 -17.53 9.24
C ILE A 236 31.21 -16.67 10.05
N ASN A 237 31.64 -15.46 10.41
CA ASN A 237 30.78 -14.47 11.05
C ASN A 237 29.83 -13.83 10.04
N GLU A 238 28.80 -13.13 10.53
CA GLU A 238 27.79 -12.46 9.70
C GLU A 238 28.40 -11.55 8.61
N GLU A 239 29.45 -10.81 8.97
CA GLU A 239 30.18 -9.95 8.04
C GLU A 239 30.83 -10.73 6.90
N ALA A 240 31.43 -11.89 7.20
CA ALA A 240 31.99 -12.75 6.18
C ALA A 240 30.90 -13.38 5.29
N ILE A 241 29.70 -13.65 5.83
CA ILE A 241 28.56 -14.10 5.02
C ILE A 241 28.12 -12.98 4.06
N ARG A 242 27.96 -11.74 4.54
CA ARG A 242 27.65 -10.59 3.66
C ARG A 242 28.67 -10.43 2.54
N ARG A 243 29.96 -10.63 2.83
CA ARG A 243 31.04 -10.53 1.83
C ARG A 243 30.92 -11.54 0.68
N ILE A 244 30.29 -12.69 0.90
CA ILE A 244 30.04 -13.69 -0.16
C ILE A 244 29.16 -13.07 -1.26
N VAL A 245 28.11 -12.34 -0.88
CA VAL A 245 27.23 -11.65 -1.84
C VAL A 245 27.85 -10.35 -2.34
N LEU A 246 28.51 -9.56 -1.48
CA LEU A 246 29.17 -8.31 -1.88
C LEU A 246 30.24 -8.53 -2.97
N GLY A 247 30.89 -9.71 -2.99
CA GLY A 247 31.82 -10.09 -4.04
C GLY A 247 31.17 -10.36 -5.40
N ASN A 248 29.84 -10.40 -5.49
CA ASN A 248 29.07 -10.60 -6.71
C ASN A 248 28.20 -9.37 -6.98
N GLU A 249 28.74 -8.42 -7.75
CA GLU A 249 28.07 -7.16 -8.11
C GLU A 249 26.71 -7.39 -8.79
N HIS A 250 26.59 -8.44 -9.60
CA HIS A 250 25.34 -8.80 -10.26
C HIS A 250 24.28 -9.28 -9.27
N MET A 251 24.63 -10.14 -8.31
CA MET A 251 23.69 -10.54 -7.26
C MET A 251 23.27 -9.33 -6.41
N CYS A 252 24.22 -8.47 -6.04
CA CYS A 252 23.92 -7.25 -5.28
C CYS A 252 22.93 -6.34 -6.01
N ARG A 253 23.19 -6.03 -7.28
CA ARG A 253 22.40 -5.07 -8.05
C ARG A 253 21.08 -5.67 -8.55
N ASP A 254 21.16 -6.85 -9.18
CA ASP A 254 20.06 -7.36 -10.01
C ASP A 254 19.08 -8.25 -9.21
N VAL A 255 19.51 -8.78 -8.06
CA VAL A 255 18.68 -9.58 -7.13
C VAL A 255 18.33 -8.75 -5.89
N PHE A 256 19.31 -8.38 -5.05
CA PHE A 256 19.03 -7.63 -3.82
C PHE A 256 18.50 -6.23 -4.10
N GLY A 257 19.11 -5.48 -5.02
CA GLY A 257 18.65 -4.15 -5.42
C GLY A 257 17.27 -4.12 -6.08
N ALA A 258 16.76 -5.28 -6.53
CA ALA A 258 15.39 -5.39 -7.02
C ALA A 258 14.38 -5.67 -5.90
N MET A 259 14.83 -6.21 -4.77
CA MET A 259 13.97 -6.64 -3.66
C MET A 259 13.92 -5.63 -2.52
N THR A 260 15.04 -4.98 -2.20
CA THR A 260 15.17 -4.14 -1.02
C THR A 260 16.02 -2.90 -1.25
N ALA A 261 15.65 -1.81 -0.57
CA ALA A 261 16.45 -0.60 -0.44
C ALA A 261 17.58 -0.76 0.60
N THR A 262 17.54 -1.77 1.47
CA THR A 262 18.59 -2.05 2.46
C THR A 262 19.91 -2.35 1.73
N PRO A 263 20.99 -1.61 1.99
CA PRO A 263 22.30 -1.94 1.44
C PRO A 263 22.73 -3.35 1.84
N VAL A 264 23.38 -4.10 0.93
CA VAL A 264 23.85 -5.47 1.22
C VAL A 264 24.77 -5.52 2.45
N SER A 265 25.53 -4.45 2.72
CA SER A 265 26.38 -4.31 3.91
C SER A 265 25.60 -4.23 5.23
N GLU A 266 24.31 -3.92 5.20
CA GLU A 266 23.44 -3.73 6.36
C GLU A 266 22.43 -4.88 6.54
N LEU A 267 22.38 -5.81 5.60
CA LEU A 267 21.53 -7.00 5.71
C LEU A 267 21.92 -7.83 6.94
N SER A 268 20.90 -8.37 7.62
CA SER A 268 21.17 -9.47 8.56
C SER A 268 21.50 -10.71 7.76
N ALA A 269 22.55 -11.43 8.16
CA ALA A 269 22.95 -12.66 7.48
C ALA A 269 23.17 -13.82 8.45
N ALA A 270 22.77 -15.02 8.02
CA ALA A 270 23.00 -16.26 8.75
C ALA A 270 23.35 -17.40 7.80
N MET A 271 24.03 -18.41 8.33
CA MET A 271 24.30 -19.66 7.64
C MET A 271 23.65 -20.78 8.44
N ILE A 272 22.79 -21.57 7.78
CA ILE A 272 22.02 -22.64 8.41
C ILE A 272 22.34 -23.98 7.74
N PRO A 273 22.24 -25.12 8.46
CA PRO A 273 22.30 -26.44 7.84
C PRO A 273 21.20 -26.64 6.79
N LEU A 274 21.44 -27.46 5.76
CA LEU A 274 20.40 -27.75 4.74
C LEU A 274 19.17 -28.43 5.35
N ASP A 275 19.36 -29.34 6.31
CA ASP A 275 18.24 -29.95 7.02
C ASP A 275 17.37 -28.90 7.74
N SER A 276 17.99 -27.83 8.24
CA SER A 276 17.29 -26.69 8.84
C SER A 276 16.57 -25.82 7.81
N LEU A 277 17.10 -25.71 6.58
CA LEU A 277 16.40 -25.06 5.47
C LEU A 277 15.13 -25.85 5.09
N ASP A 278 15.21 -27.18 5.04
CA ASP A 278 14.04 -28.02 4.74
C ASP A 278 12.99 -27.95 5.86
N GLN A 279 13.43 -27.89 7.12
CA GLN A 279 12.58 -27.60 8.26
C GLN A 279 11.90 -26.22 8.14
N LEU A 280 12.65 -25.18 7.76
CA LEU A 280 12.12 -23.84 7.53
C LEU A 280 11.03 -23.84 6.45
N ARG A 281 11.33 -24.44 5.29
CA ARG A 281 10.40 -24.57 4.15
C ARG A 281 9.10 -25.27 4.54
N THR A 282 9.19 -26.27 5.42
CA THR A 282 8.03 -27.04 5.90
C THR A 282 7.22 -26.24 6.94
N ASN A 283 7.89 -25.73 7.98
CA ASN A 283 7.26 -25.05 9.11
C ASN A 283 6.70 -23.67 8.76
N LYS A 284 7.26 -23.01 7.73
CA LYS A 284 6.90 -21.66 7.29
C LYS A 284 6.37 -21.64 5.86
N SER A 285 5.78 -22.75 5.40
CA SER A 285 5.25 -22.88 4.03
C SER A 285 4.22 -21.80 3.68
N ASN A 286 3.36 -21.42 4.64
CA ASN A 286 2.37 -20.34 4.49
C ASN A 286 2.96 -18.92 4.59
N ARG A 287 4.27 -18.78 4.84
CA ARG A 287 5.00 -17.51 4.86
C ARG A 287 5.96 -17.38 3.68
N ARG A 288 6.13 -18.45 2.91
CA ARG A 288 6.94 -18.45 1.69
C ARG A 288 6.21 -17.68 0.61
N LEU A 289 6.81 -16.59 0.17
CA LEU A 289 6.23 -15.68 -0.81
C LEU A 289 6.20 -16.33 -2.19
N SER A 290 5.13 -16.07 -2.92
CA SER A 290 4.94 -16.50 -4.31
C SER A 290 4.49 -15.34 -5.21
N GLY A 291 4.35 -15.62 -6.50
CA GLY A 291 3.86 -14.67 -7.51
C GLY A 291 4.94 -14.23 -8.50
N GLU A 292 4.51 -13.45 -9.49
CA GLU A 292 5.33 -13.11 -10.66
C GLU A 292 6.63 -12.37 -10.30
N TRP A 293 6.59 -11.51 -9.28
CA TRP A 293 7.78 -10.80 -8.83
C TRP A 293 8.83 -11.74 -8.21
N ILE A 294 8.41 -12.75 -7.45
CA ILE A 294 9.30 -13.79 -6.90
C ILE A 294 9.89 -14.64 -8.04
N ASP A 295 9.06 -15.02 -9.01
CA ASP A 295 9.50 -15.79 -10.17
C ASP A 295 10.55 -15.02 -10.99
N GLN A 296 10.35 -13.70 -11.16
CA GLN A 296 11.30 -12.83 -11.84
C GLN A 296 12.64 -12.72 -11.10
N VAL A 297 12.62 -12.54 -9.78
CA VAL A 297 13.84 -12.54 -8.97
C VAL A 297 14.58 -13.87 -9.11
N GLY A 298 13.84 -14.98 -9.00
CA GLY A 298 14.39 -16.33 -9.20
C GLY A 298 15.01 -16.51 -10.59
N ALA A 299 14.37 -16.00 -11.63
CA ALA A 299 14.89 -16.04 -13.00
C ALA A 299 16.17 -15.21 -13.15
N ARG A 300 16.22 -14.00 -12.58
CA ARG A 300 17.41 -13.13 -12.56
C ARG A 300 18.58 -13.83 -11.86
N ALA A 301 18.36 -14.39 -10.67
CA ALA A 301 19.37 -15.09 -9.91
C ALA A 301 19.91 -16.33 -10.65
N ARG A 302 19.03 -17.13 -11.27
CA ARG A 302 19.42 -18.27 -12.12
C ARG A 302 20.25 -17.84 -13.34
N ARG A 303 19.88 -16.73 -14.00
CA ARG A 303 20.61 -16.22 -15.17
C ARG A 303 22.03 -15.81 -14.81
N ILE A 304 22.21 -15.12 -13.68
CA ILE A 304 23.53 -14.68 -13.19
C ILE A 304 24.42 -15.89 -12.86
N THR A 305 23.86 -16.87 -12.14
CA THR A 305 24.60 -18.04 -11.68
C THR A 305 24.91 -19.03 -12.80
N GLN A 306 23.94 -19.36 -13.65
CA GLN A 306 24.13 -20.27 -14.77
C GLN A 306 24.92 -19.67 -15.94
N GLY A 307 24.83 -18.34 -16.14
CA GLY A 307 25.63 -17.64 -17.14
C GLY A 307 27.13 -17.72 -16.82
N SER A 308 27.49 -17.76 -15.54
CA SER A 308 28.87 -17.90 -15.07
C SER A 308 29.31 -19.38 -14.98
N MET A 309 28.40 -20.29 -14.65
CA MET A 309 28.66 -21.72 -14.51
C MET A 309 27.49 -22.56 -15.07
N PRO A 310 27.58 -23.05 -16.31
CA PRO A 310 26.55 -23.92 -16.88
C PRO A 310 26.34 -25.18 -16.02
N GLY A 311 25.08 -25.50 -15.72
CA GLY A 311 24.73 -26.64 -14.84
C GLY A 311 24.82 -26.34 -13.33
N TYR A 312 25.08 -25.09 -12.94
CA TYR A 312 25.04 -24.68 -11.54
C TYR A 312 23.62 -24.77 -10.97
N ARG A 313 23.44 -25.53 -9.88
CA ARG A 313 22.18 -25.56 -9.16
C ARG A 313 22.12 -24.37 -8.21
N PHE A 314 21.01 -23.66 -8.29
CA PHE A 314 20.71 -22.51 -7.47
C PHE A 314 19.24 -22.56 -7.12
N GLU A 315 18.95 -22.69 -5.82
CA GLU A 315 17.62 -22.61 -5.25
C GLU A 315 17.54 -21.39 -4.35
N MET A 316 16.42 -20.68 -4.46
CA MET A 316 16.13 -19.56 -3.59
C MET A 316 14.66 -19.53 -3.20
N ASP A 317 14.42 -19.09 -1.99
CA ASP A 317 13.08 -18.88 -1.43
C ASP A 317 13.04 -17.58 -0.65
N VAL A 318 11.91 -16.89 -0.71
CA VAL A 318 11.68 -15.66 0.04
C VAL A 318 10.54 -15.90 1.00
N PHE A 319 10.68 -15.41 2.22
CA PHE A 319 9.65 -15.49 3.25
C PHE A 319 9.40 -14.11 3.84
N SER A 320 8.19 -13.86 4.34
CA SER A 320 7.85 -12.65 5.11
C SER A 320 7.23 -13.02 6.45
N GLU A 321 7.85 -12.58 7.55
CA GLU A 321 7.33 -12.79 8.90
C GLU A 321 7.85 -11.74 9.89
N GLY A 322 6.98 -11.27 10.79
CA GLY A 322 7.38 -10.41 11.90
C GLY A 322 8.01 -9.08 11.45
N GLY A 323 7.50 -8.52 10.35
CA GLY A 323 8.00 -7.27 9.76
C GLY A 323 9.33 -7.40 9.03
N ARG A 324 9.75 -8.63 8.70
CA ARG A 324 10.96 -8.89 7.92
C ARG A 324 10.71 -9.79 6.74
N ASP A 325 11.43 -9.48 5.68
CA ASP A 325 11.63 -10.40 4.58
C ASP A 325 12.96 -11.12 4.79
N PHE A 326 13.02 -12.38 4.37
CA PHE A 326 14.28 -13.09 4.31
C PHE A 326 14.36 -14.02 3.10
N LEU A 327 15.50 -13.95 2.43
CA LEU A 327 15.91 -14.73 1.29
C LEU A 327 16.81 -15.88 1.75
N THR A 328 16.42 -17.10 1.46
CA THR A 328 17.28 -18.27 1.61
C THR A 328 17.90 -18.63 0.27
N ILE A 329 19.18 -18.98 0.26
CA ILE A 329 19.92 -19.41 -0.92
C ILE A 329 20.59 -20.75 -0.62
N SER A 330 20.31 -21.76 -1.44
CA SER A 330 20.99 -23.04 -1.46
C SER A 330 21.52 -23.27 -2.87
N ASP A 331 22.85 -23.26 -3.02
CA ASP A 331 23.50 -23.43 -4.31
C ASP A 331 24.47 -24.62 -4.30
N ASN A 332 25.11 -24.94 -5.43
CA ASN A 332 26.04 -26.08 -5.49
C ASN A 332 27.16 -26.02 -4.43
N VAL A 333 27.63 -24.83 -4.04
CA VAL A 333 28.68 -24.67 -3.03
C VAL A 333 28.08 -24.93 -1.64
N GLY A 334 26.92 -24.35 -1.34
CA GLY A 334 26.17 -24.61 -0.12
C GLY A 334 25.83 -26.09 0.03
N GLN A 335 25.30 -26.72 -1.03
CA GLN A 335 24.96 -28.14 -1.09
C GLN A 335 26.17 -29.04 -0.80
N LYS A 336 27.33 -28.76 -1.40
CA LYS A 336 28.57 -29.50 -1.11
C LYS A 336 29.04 -29.37 0.33
N ASN A 337 28.77 -28.24 0.97
CA ASN A 337 29.17 -27.95 2.34
C ASN A 337 28.05 -28.18 3.37
N ASN A 338 26.91 -28.73 2.95
CA ASN A 338 25.72 -28.94 3.76
C ASN A 338 25.16 -27.67 4.45
N VAL A 339 25.21 -26.53 3.74
CA VAL A 339 24.74 -25.23 4.26
C VAL A 339 23.86 -24.48 3.27
N ALA A 340 22.99 -23.62 3.80
CA ALA A 340 22.28 -22.57 3.09
C ALA A 340 22.57 -21.21 3.72
N PHE A 341 22.49 -20.17 2.91
CA PHE A 341 22.64 -18.78 3.35
C PHE A 341 21.29 -18.12 3.50
N VAL A 342 21.13 -17.31 4.53
CA VAL A 342 19.91 -16.53 4.79
C VAL A 342 20.29 -15.06 4.88
N TYR A 343 19.62 -14.22 4.10
CA TYR A 343 19.78 -12.77 4.11
C TYR A 343 18.44 -12.12 4.42
N SER A 344 18.40 -11.11 5.27
CA SER A 344 17.15 -10.52 5.75
C SER A 344 17.21 -9.01 5.91
N TRP A 345 16.08 -8.37 5.66
CA TRP A 345 15.84 -6.93 5.75
C TRP A 345 14.45 -6.64 6.34
N PRO A 346 14.19 -5.42 6.83
CA PRO A 346 12.83 -5.00 7.21
C PRO A 346 11.89 -4.97 6.00
N THR A 347 10.67 -5.48 6.13
CA THR A 347 9.68 -5.46 5.03
C THR A 347 9.33 -4.04 4.59
N SER A 348 9.44 -3.06 5.48
CA SER A 348 9.26 -1.62 5.18
C SER A 348 10.31 -1.06 4.21
N GLU A 349 11.44 -1.74 4.04
CA GLU A 349 12.50 -1.37 3.09
C GLU A 349 12.39 -2.15 1.77
N ARG A 350 11.35 -2.99 1.60
CA ARG A 350 11.10 -3.69 0.34
C ARG A 350 10.84 -2.68 -0.77
N ILE A 351 11.47 -2.89 -1.93
CA ILE A 351 11.15 -2.12 -3.14
C ILE A 351 9.70 -2.44 -3.52
N PRO A 352 8.81 -1.45 -3.69
CA PRO A 352 7.37 -1.70 -3.83
C PRO A 352 6.99 -2.24 -5.20
N VAL A 353 7.71 -1.90 -6.27
CA VAL A 353 7.37 -2.26 -7.67
C VAL A 353 8.59 -2.85 -8.37
N MET A 354 8.39 -3.90 -9.15
CA MET A 354 9.42 -4.55 -9.94
C MET A 354 9.11 -4.52 -11.44
N ASP A 355 10.10 -4.17 -12.24
CA ASP A 355 10.05 -4.39 -13.69
C ASP A 355 10.18 -5.89 -14.02
N ILE A 356 9.18 -6.44 -14.70
CA ILE A 356 9.14 -7.81 -15.24
C ILE A 356 9.15 -7.76 -16.77
N GLU A 357 9.29 -8.91 -17.43
CA GLU A 357 9.40 -8.95 -18.90
C GLU A 357 8.15 -8.39 -19.62
N ILE A 358 6.98 -8.53 -19.01
CA ILE A 358 5.69 -8.13 -19.58
C ILE A 358 5.17 -6.77 -19.08
N GLY A 359 5.90 -6.10 -18.18
CA GLY A 359 5.41 -4.87 -17.55
C GLY A 359 6.01 -4.61 -16.18
N ARG A 360 5.20 -4.12 -15.25
CA ARG A 360 5.58 -3.87 -13.86
C ARG A 360 4.58 -4.52 -12.95
N VAL A 361 5.04 -5.07 -11.83
CA VAL A 361 4.18 -5.73 -10.85
C VAL A 361 4.46 -5.16 -9.47
N LEU A 362 3.43 -5.09 -8.63
CA LEU A 362 3.58 -4.76 -7.22
C LEU A 362 4.25 -5.93 -6.49
N ASN A 363 5.26 -5.66 -5.66
CA ASN A 363 5.96 -6.66 -4.84
C ASN A 363 5.15 -7.02 -3.58
N VAL A 364 3.95 -7.52 -3.81
CA VAL A 364 3.08 -8.11 -2.79
C VAL A 364 2.76 -9.54 -3.20
N SER A 365 2.69 -10.45 -2.22
CA SER A 365 2.37 -11.85 -2.47
C SER A 365 1.03 -12.25 -1.83
N PRO A 366 0.35 -13.29 -2.37
CA PRO A 366 -0.90 -13.79 -1.80
C PRO A 366 -0.82 -14.20 -0.32
N GLU A 367 0.36 -14.65 0.12
CA GLU A 367 0.62 -15.07 1.51
C GLU A 367 0.66 -13.89 2.51
N GLU A 368 0.62 -12.66 2.01
CA GLU A 368 0.68 -11.43 2.79
C GLU A 368 -0.69 -10.81 3.07
N ASP A 369 -1.79 -11.50 2.70
CA ASP A 369 -3.13 -11.10 3.14
C ASP A 369 -3.23 -11.24 4.67
N PRO A 370 -3.43 -10.14 5.42
CA PRO A 370 -3.54 -10.20 6.87
C PRO A 370 -4.79 -10.96 7.34
N GLY A 371 -5.85 -11.01 6.51
CA GLY A 371 -7.18 -11.44 6.93
C GLY A 371 -7.88 -10.44 7.86
N GLU A 372 -9.18 -10.63 8.09
CA GLU A 372 -9.97 -9.72 8.93
C GLU A 372 -9.62 -9.83 10.42
N GLU A 373 -9.30 -11.03 10.92
CA GLU A 373 -8.95 -11.25 12.33
C GLU A 373 -7.70 -10.43 12.74
N GLU A 374 -6.70 -10.35 11.88
CA GLU A 374 -5.50 -9.53 12.12
C GLU A 374 -5.82 -8.03 12.09
N ILE A 375 -6.71 -7.60 11.20
CA ILE A 375 -7.14 -6.21 11.12
C ILE A 375 -7.91 -5.80 12.39
N GLU A 376 -8.80 -6.66 12.88
CA GLU A 376 -9.51 -6.44 14.15
C GLU A 376 -8.53 -6.38 15.33
N ARG A 377 -7.56 -7.30 15.38
CA ARG A 377 -6.51 -7.29 16.40
C ARG A 377 -5.71 -5.99 16.38
N LEU A 378 -5.23 -5.56 15.22
CA LEU A 378 -4.48 -4.31 15.05
C LEU A 378 -5.32 -3.09 15.44
N SER A 379 -6.61 -3.08 15.09
CA SER A 379 -7.54 -2.01 15.47
C SER A 379 -7.71 -1.93 16.99
N HIS A 380 -7.78 -3.09 17.67
CA HIS A 380 -7.85 -3.14 19.12
C HIS A 380 -6.56 -2.62 19.79
N VAL A 381 -5.40 -3.04 19.28
CA VAL A 381 -4.08 -2.55 19.75
C VAL A 381 -3.99 -1.03 19.60
N LEU A 382 -4.38 -0.49 18.45
CA LEU A 382 -4.39 0.95 18.20
C LEU A 382 -5.30 1.67 19.20
N GLY A 383 -6.53 1.19 19.40
CA GLY A 383 -7.47 1.80 20.35
C GLY A 383 -6.97 1.79 21.80
N GLN A 384 -6.22 0.76 22.22
CA GLN A 384 -5.58 0.74 23.53
C GLN A 384 -4.48 1.82 23.66
N LEU A 385 -3.63 1.98 22.64
CA LEU A 385 -2.58 2.99 22.63
C LEU A 385 -3.13 4.41 22.62
N GLU A 386 -4.20 4.65 21.86
CA GLU A 386 -4.90 5.94 21.83
C GLU A 386 -5.51 6.30 23.19
N ALA A 387 -6.12 5.32 23.87
CA ALA A 387 -6.68 5.53 25.20
C ALA A 387 -5.60 5.88 26.25
N VAL A 388 -4.45 5.21 26.21
CA VAL A 388 -3.32 5.50 27.12
C VAL A 388 -2.78 6.92 26.89
N ASN A 389 -2.57 7.31 25.64
CA ASN A 389 -2.08 8.65 25.32
C ASN A 389 -3.06 9.76 25.74
N LEU A 390 -4.37 9.53 25.63
CA LEU A 390 -5.38 10.48 26.12
C LEU A 390 -5.31 10.62 27.65
N THR A 391 -5.14 9.51 28.39
CA THR A 391 -4.99 9.59 29.85
C THR A 391 -3.72 10.29 30.30
N ASP A 392 -2.61 10.14 29.57
CA ASP A 392 -1.35 10.84 29.87
C ASP A 392 -1.47 12.36 29.59
N MET A 393 -2.15 12.74 28.48
CA MET A 393 -2.45 14.14 28.18
C MET A 393 -3.33 14.80 29.24
N ASP A 394 -4.37 14.11 29.73
CA ASP A 394 -5.25 14.63 30.78
C ASP A 394 -4.49 14.83 32.11
N GLN A 395 -3.57 13.92 32.45
CA GLN A 395 -2.72 14.05 33.64
C GLN A 395 -1.72 15.21 33.53
N ASP A 396 -1.16 15.46 32.34
CA ASP A 396 -0.25 16.59 32.12
C ASP A 396 -1.00 17.93 32.13
N ILE A 397 -2.24 17.99 31.63
CA ILE A 397 -3.10 19.18 31.76
C ILE A 397 -3.47 19.46 33.22
N GLU A 398 -3.73 18.43 34.02
CA GLU A 398 -3.96 18.61 35.46
C GLU A 398 -2.70 19.08 36.19
N ARG A 399 -1.52 18.54 35.89
CA ARG A 399 -0.25 19.00 36.49
C ARG A 399 0.04 20.47 36.20
N VAL A 400 -0.16 20.92 34.95
CA VAL A 400 0.04 22.32 34.56
C VAL A 400 -0.99 23.27 35.18
N ARG A 401 -2.14 22.78 35.67
CA ARG A 401 -3.14 23.58 36.39
C ARG A 401 -2.86 23.73 37.89
N PHE A 402 -1.97 22.92 38.45
CA PHE A 402 -1.65 22.91 39.88
C PHE A 402 -0.22 23.39 40.20
N ASP A 403 0.55 23.78 39.18
CA ASP A 403 1.78 24.59 39.27
C ASP A 403 1.49 26.04 38.83
#